data_AF-A0A9E1ZTM4-F1
#
_entry.id   AF-A0A9E1ZTM4-F1
#
_cell.length_a   1.000
_cell.length_b   1.000
_cell.length_c   1.000
_cell.angle_alpha   90.00
_cell.angle_beta   90.00
_cell.angle_gamma   90.00
#
_symmetry.space_group_name_H-M   'P 1'
#
loop_
_entity.id
_entity.type
_entity.pdbx_description
1 polymer ?
#
loop_
_entity_poly.entity_id
_entity_poly.type
_entity_poly.pdbx_seq_one_letter_code
_entity_poly.pdbx_strand_id
1 'polypeptide(L)'
;MVRAKMRVQFTGWLQYLLPLIFIVTLSLLALVSHLLKISFLASIFSALGLLLGIVALIDLVTVKFKLRFPESLPQRNNDLNLFDLMRARHSCRSFQTRKLTEADHSELMESVSKYLAEPKIGKSPIRFEYISAPLTVWPVVNATEFLVAIAPAAYNRLSVIDVGRSLQKVVMDATRMGLGTCWIGPGADHASIKQQLGKRFNPEKDHIICVLGVGYKSNYIPLFIRIFNRQMSTNRLPLSELFFADSTFTTPLDVDATPFNSFGRNYEICQWSPSSYNGQTTRCAAVTDEKGALKSFDFYAATASQYYAPVALGIWAANWEMGCAALGLQGHFTVRTEEENEALPRYDLSWH
;
A
#
# COMPACT_ATOMS: atom_id res chain seq x y z
N MET A 1 19.74 -7.23 -14.59
CA MET A 1 18.67 -7.61 -13.65
C MET A 1 17.34 -6.91 -13.93
N VAL A 2 17.30 -5.57 -14.13
CA VAL A 2 16.06 -4.79 -14.36
C VAL A 2 15.26 -5.23 -15.61
N ARG A 3 15.92 -5.44 -16.76
CA ARG A 3 15.24 -5.91 -17.99
C ARG A 3 14.64 -7.32 -17.85
N ALA A 4 15.32 -8.22 -17.13
CA ALA A 4 14.82 -9.57 -16.87
C ALA A 4 13.61 -9.54 -15.91
N LYS A 5 13.67 -8.71 -14.84
CA LYS A 5 12.54 -8.47 -13.94
C LYS A 5 11.32 -7.97 -14.71
N MET A 6 11.47 -6.94 -15.54
CA MET A 6 10.37 -6.37 -16.33
C MET A 6 9.73 -7.39 -17.29
N ARG A 7 10.52 -8.28 -17.90
CA ARG A 7 10.01 -9.33 -18.79
C ARG A 7 9.19 -10.40 -18.06
N VAL A 8 9.53 -10.68 -16.80
CA VAL A 8 8.95 -11.82 -16.06
C VAL A 8 7.94 -11.38 -15.00
N GLN A 9 7.95 -10.13 -14.56
CA GLN A 9 6.99 -9.65 -13.55
C GLN A 9 5.54 -9.81 -13.99
N PHE A 10 5.28 -9.68 -15.29
CA PHE A 10 3.95 -9.80 -15.87
C PHE A 10 3.61 -11.22 -16.38
N THR A 11 4.46 -12.21 -16.14
CA THR A 11 4.15 -13.62 -16.45
C THR A 11 3.51 -14.36 -15.27
N GLY A 12 3.50 -13.73 -14.09
CA GLY A 12 3.10 -14.37 -12.84
C GLY A 12 4.02 -15.53 -12.44
N TRP A 13 5.25 -15.59 -12.98
CA TRP A 13 6.26 -16.59 -12.61
C TRP A 13 7.42 -16.03 -11.79
N LEU A 14 7.63 -14.71 -11.80
CA LEU A 14 8.82 -14.06 -11.22
C LEU A 14 9.12 -14.51 -9.79
N GLN A 15 8.10 -14.55 -8.92
CA GLN A 15 8.27 -14.93 -7.52
C GLN A 15 8.67 -16.39 -7.29
N TYR A 16 8.35 -17.29 -8.22
CA TYR A 16 8.70 -18.72 -8.14
C TYR A 16 10.09 -19.01 -8.72
N LEU A 17 10.62 -18.12 -9.58
CA LEU A 17 11.98 -18.25 -10.11
C LEU A 17 13.04 -17.77 -9.13
N LEU A 18 12.69 -16.89 -8.18
CA LEU A 18 13.66 -16.34 -7.22
C LEU A 18 14.30 -17.41 -6.32
N PRO A 19 13.55 -18.36 -5.72
CA PRO A 19 14.15 -19.46 -4.97
C PRO A 19 15.10 -20.33 -5.80
N LEU A 20 14.84 -20.51 -7.11
CA LEU A 20 15.68 -21.34 -7.99
C LEU A 20 17.11 -20.84 -8.07
N ILE A 21 17.33 -19.51 -8.03
CA ILE A 21 18.67 -18.92 -8.03
C ILE A 21 19.45 -19.43 -6.81
N PHE A 22 18.85 -19.37 -5.62
CA PHE A 22 19.48 -19.83 -4.39
C PHE A 22 19.66 -21.35 -4.34
N ILE A 23 18.70 -22.12 -4.86
CA ILE A 23 18.81 -23.58 -4.98
C ILE A 23 20.02 -23.94 -5.85
N VAL A 24 20.15 -23.32 -7.03
CA VAL A 24 21.30 -23.55 -7.92
C VAL A 24 22.61 -23.15 -7.26
N THR A 25 22.67 -22.01 -6.58
CA THR A 25 23.87 -21.57 -5.84
C THR A 25 24.25 -22.58 -4.75
N LEU A 26 23.28 -23.05 -3.95
CA LEU A 26 23.53 -24.05 -2.90
C LEU A 26 24.02 -25.39 -3.50
N SER A 27 23.43 -25.83 -4.60
CA SER A 27 23.88 -27.04 -5.32
C SER A 27 25.32 -26.90 -5.85
N LEU A 28 25.68 -25.72 -6.38
CA LEU A 28 27.05 -25.45 -6.83
C LEU A 28 28.04 -25.43 -5.65
N LEU A 29 27.68 -24.80 -4.53
CA LEU A 29 28.51 -24.81 -3.31
C LEU A 29 28.68 -26.22 -2.74
N ALA A 30 27.62 -27.04 -2.78
CA ALA A 30 27.69 -28.45 -2.40
C ALA A 30 28.66 -29.22 -3.31
N LEU A 31 28.55 -29.05 -4.62
CA LEU A 31 29.43 -29.68 -5.60
C LEU A 31 30.89 -29.28 -5.39
N VAL A 32 31.19 -27.99 -5.25
CA VAL A 32 32.56 -27.50 -4.99
C VAL A 32 33.10 -28.06 -3.68
N SER A 33 32.29 -28.05 -2.61
CA SER A 33 32.69 -28.61 -1.31
C SER A 33 32.99 -30.12 -1.40
N HIS A 34 32.22 -30.85 -2.21
CA HIS A 34 32.46 -32.26 -2.48
C HIS A 34 33.77 -32.48 -3.24
N LEU A 35 34.05 -31.68 -4.27
CA LEU A 35 35.31 -31.73 -5.03
C LEU A 35 36.53 -31.40 -4.15
N LEU A 36 36.38 -30.49 -3.19
CA LEU A 36 37.41 -30.14 -2.19
C LEU A 36 37.50 -31.13 -1.02
N LYS A 37 36.71 -32.22 -1.04
CA LYS A 37 36.64 -33.24 0.03
C LYS A 37 36.23 -32.70 1.40
N ILE A 38 35.50 -31.58 1.44
CA ILE A 38 34.94 -30.99 2.67
C ILE A 38 33.51 -31.54 2.86
N SER A 39 33.40 -32.79 3.31
CA SER A 39 32.15 -33.56 3.38
C SER A 39 31.04 -32.89 4.22
N PHE A 40 31.42 -32.25 5.32
CA PHE A 40 30.48 -31.53 6.20
C PHE A 40 29.77 -30.37 5.46
N LEU A 41 30.53 -29.51 4.77
CA LEU A 41 29.95 -28.39 4.02
C LEU A 41 29.11 -28.87 2.82
N ALA A 42 29.57 -29.92 2.12
CA ALA A 42 28.81 -30.51 1.03
C ALA A 42 27.43 -30.99 1.50
N SER A 43 27.38 -31.62 2.68
CA SER A 43 26.13 -32.12 3.28
C SER A 43 25.20 -30.97 3.69
N ILE A 44 25.73 -29.93 4.32
CA ILE A 44 24.96 -28.74 4.71
C ILE A 44 24.34 -28.06 3.49
N PHE A 45 25.14 -27.75 2.47
CA PHE A 45 24.63 -27.05 1.30
C PHE A 45 23.60 -27.88 0.53
N SER A 46 23.80 -29.21 0.46
CA SER A 46 22.83 -30.13 -0.15
C SER A 46 21.51 -30.15 0.61
N ALA A 47 21.56 -30.26 1.94
CA ALA A 47 20.37 -30.26 2.80
C ALA A 47 19.59 -28.94 2.71
N LEU A 48 20.30 -27.80 2.73
CA LEU A 48 19.68 -26.48 2.57
C LEU A 48 19.05 -26.32 1.18
N GLY A 49 19.73 -26.77 0.12
CA GLY A 49 19.21 -26.74 -1.25
C GLY A 49 17.96 -27.59 -1.41
N LEU A 50 17.95 -28.81 -0.84
CA LEU A 50 16.79 -29.70 -0.85
C LEU A 50 15.61 -29.09 -0.08
N LEU A 51 15.84 -28.57 1.13
CA LEU A 51 14.79 -27.94 1.93
C LEU A 51 14.16 -26.75 1.20
N LEU A 52 14.99 -25.89 0.61
CA LEU A 52 14.51 -24.76 -0.18
C LEU A 52 13.75 -25.21 -1.43
N GLY A 53 14.21 -26.30 -2.08
CA GLY A 53 13.52 -26.94 -3.20
C GLY A 53 12.13 -27.45 -2.83
N ILE A 54 11.99 -28.11 -1.68
CA ILE A 54 10.70 -28.56 -1.15
C ILE A 54 9.79 -27.37 -0.90
N VAL A 55 10.27 -26.31 -0.24
CA VAL A 55 9.47 -25.10 0.00
C VAL A 55 9.03 -24.45 -1.31
N ALA A 56 9.91 -24.33 -2.30
CA ALA A 56 9.57 -23.78 -3.61
C ALA A 56 8.54 -24.64 -4.36
N LEU A 57 8.63 -25.96 -4.24
CA LEU A 57 7.65 -26.88 -4.82
C LEU A 57 6.27 -26.73 -4.15
N ILE A 58 6.22 -26.62 -2.81
CA ILE A 58 4.96 -26.38 -2.09
C ILE A 58 4.38 -25.02 -2.50
N ASP A 59 5.18 -23.95 -2.54
CA ASP A 59 4.75 -22.63 -3.01
C ASP A 59 4.11 -22.71 -4.41
N LEU A 60 4.71 -23.49 -5.32
CA LEU A 60 4.23 -23.71 -6.68
C LEU A 60 2.90 -24.50 -6.70
N VAL A 61 2.84 -25.63 -6.01
CA VAL A 61 1.63 -26.48 -5.92
C VAL A 61 0.46 -25.71 -5.31
N THR A 62 0.69 -25.05 -4.18
CA THR A 62 -0.35 -24.37 -3.41
C THR A 62 -0.82 -23.06 -4.05
N VAL A 63 0.08 -22.26 -4.64
CA VAL A 63 -0.28 -20.92 -5.14
C VAL A 63 -0.35 -20.85 -6.66
N LYS A 64 0.61 -21.43 -7.39
CA LYS A 64 0.57 -21.40 -8.86
C LYS A 64 -0.48 -22.36 -9.41
N PHE A 65 -0.52 -23.58 -8.89
CA PHE A 65 -1.48 -24.61 -9.30
C PHE A 65 -2.75 -24.64 -8.45
N LYS A 66 -2.82 -23.81 -7.41
CA LYS A 66 -4.02 -23.60 -6.57
C LYS A 66 -4.52 -24.88 -5.89
N LEU A 67 -3.64 -25.86 -5.66
CA LEU A 67 -3.94 -27.09 -4.93
C LEU A 67 -3.81 -26.84 -3.43
N ARG A 68 -4.93 -26.48 -2.79
CA ARG A 68 -5.00 -26.17 -1.36
C ARG A 68 -6.34 -26.53 -0.74
N PHE A 69 -6.33 -26.71 0.57
CA PHE A 69 -7.56 -26.88 1.33
C PHE A 69 -8.35 -25.56 1.40
N PRO A 70 -9.69 -25.62 1.47
CA PRO A 70 -10.51 -24.45 1.76
C PRO A 70 -10.11 -23.81 3.09
N GLU A 71 -10.13 -22.49 3.12
CA GLU A 71 -9.83 -21.69 4.30
C GLU A 71 -11.13 -21.06 4.84
N SER A 72 -11.22 -20.89 6.15
CA SER A 72 -12.35 -20.18 6.76
C SER A 72 -12.34 -18.71 6.34
N LEU A 73 -13.51 -18.08 6.39
CA LEU A 73 -13.58 -16.63 6.25
C LEU A 73 -12.85 -15.97 7.44
N PRO A 74 -12.12 -14.87 7.20
CA PRO A 74 -11.50 -14.10 8.28
C PRO A 74 -12.58 -13.51 9.18
N GLN A 75 -12.21 -13.31 10.44
CA GLN A 75 -13.07 -12.58 11.38
C GLN A 75 -13.10 -11.10 11.03
N ARG A 76 -14.25 -10.47 11.28
CA ARG A 76 -14.42 -9.02 11.18
C ARG A 76 -13.76 -8.36 12.39
N ASN A 77 -13.23 -7.15 12.20
CA ASN A 77 -12.56 -6.37 13.24
C ASN A 77 -13.50 -5.30 13.82
N ASN A 78 -14.74 -5.70 14.14
CA ASN A 78 -15.78 -4.79 14.62
C ASN A 78 -15.51 -4.27 16.05
N ASP A 79 -14.67 -4.97 16.80
CA ASP A 79 -14.25 -4.67 18.17
C ASP A 79 -13.14 -3.60 18.24
N LEU A 80 -12.40 -3.38 17.15
CA LEU A 80 -11.29 -2.43 17.13
C LEU A 80 -11.80 -0.98 16.97
N ASN A 81 -11.29 -0.08 17.82
CA ASN A 81 -11.40 1.36 17.57
C ASN A 81 -10.59 1.76 16.32
N LEU A 82 -10.76 3.00 15.84
CA LEU A 82 -10.14 3.46 14.60
C LEU A 82 -8.60 3.34 14.61
N PHE A 83 -7.94 3.73 15.70
CA PHE A 83 -6.48 3.73 15.79
C PHE A 83 -5.93 2.31 15.76
N ASP A 84 -6.55 1.40 16.50
CA ASP A 84 -6.16 -0.01 16.53
C ASP A 84 -6.48 -0.71 15.20
N LEU A 85 -7.58 -0.33 14.54
CA LEU A 85 -7.92 -0.82 13.21
C LEU A 85 -6.87 -0.39 12.16
N MET A 86 -6.44 0.87 12.17
CA MET A 86 -5.37 1.36 11.31
C MET A 86 -4.03 0.67 11.57
N ARG A 87 -3.76 0.35 12.84
CA ARG A 87 -2.59 -0.42 13.25
C ARG A 87 -2.64 -1.86 12.72
N ALA A 88 -3.82 -2.49 12.79
CA ALA A 88 -4.07 -3.86 12.33
C ALA A 88 -4.06 -3.99 10.79
N ARG A 89 -4.31 -2.89 10.06
CA ARG A 89 -4.25 -2.88 8.60
C ARG A 89 -2.83 -3.21 8.14
N HIS A 90 -2.70 -4.26 7.32
CA HIS A 90 -1.46 -4.64 6.65
C HIS A 90 -1.69 -4.95 5.17
N SER A 91 -0.67 -4.74 4.33
CA SER A 91 -0.78 -5.06 2.90
C SER A 91 -0.88 -6.58 2.69
N CYS A 92 -2.04 -7.05 2.26
CA CYS A 92 -2.31 -8.45 1.96
C CYS A 92 -1.78 -8.80 0.57
N ARG A 93 -0.81 -9.72 0.49
CA ARG A 93 -0.22 -10.15 -0.79
C ARG A 93 -0.45 -11.62 -1.11
N SER A 94 -1.18 -12.33 -0.25
CA SER A 94 -1.61 -13.70 -0.47
C SER A 94 -3.08 -13.80 -0.13
N PHE A 95 -3.90 -14.05 -1.15
CA PHE A 95 -5.35 -14.12 -1.03
C PHE A 95 -5.86 -15.55 -1.09
N GLN A 96 -7.01 -15.80 -0.48
CA GLN A 96 -7.80 -17.00 -0.73
C GLN A 96 -8.25 -17.00 -2.20
N THR A 97 -8.54 -18.18 -2.75
CA THR A 97 -8.89 -18.35 -4.18
C THR A 97 -10.38 -18.17 -4.42
N ARG A 98 -11.15 -18.09 -3.35
CA ARG A 98 -12.58 -17.81 -3.38
C ARG A 98 -12.79 -16.30 -3.58
N LYS A 99 -13.87 -15.95 -4.27
CA LYS A 99 -14.38 -14.58 -4.34
C LYS A 99 -15.01 -14.15 -3.02
N LEU A 100 -15.16 -12.84 -2.86
CA LEU A 100 -15.99 -12.23 -1.83
C LEU A 100 -17.40 -12.84 -1.84
N THR A 101 -18.00 -12.97 -0.65
CA THR A 101 -19.43 -13.24 -0.54
C THR A 101 -20.22 -12.06 -1.10
N GLU A 102 -21.46 -12.28 -1.52
CA GLU A 102 -22.31 -11.19 -2.01
C GLU A 102 -22.51 -10.09 -0.97
N ALA A 103 -22.61 -10.46 0.31
CA ALA A 103 -22.73 -9.52 1.42
C ALA A 103 -21.47 -8.64 1.57
N ASP A 104 -20.28 -9.25 1.59
CA ASP A 104 -19.03 -8.49 1.69
C ASP A 104 -18.76 -7.66 0.43
N HIS A 105 -19.11 -8.16 -0.76
CA HIS A 105 -19.02 -7.38 -2.00
C HIS A 105 -19.94 -6.15 -1.97
N SER A 106 -21.21 -6.34 -1.56
CA SER A 106 -22.19 -5.27 -1.47
C SER A 106 -21.75 -4.19 -0.47
N GLU A 107 -21.31 -4.59 0.73
CA GLU A 107 -20.82 -3.67 1.76
C GLU A 107 -19.54 -2.92 1.31
N LEU A 108 -18.62 -3.59 0.60
CA LEU A 108 -17.44 -2.94 0.03
C LEU A 108 -17.85 -1.87 -0.99
N MET A 109 -18.80 -2.18 -1.87
CA MET A 109 -19.28 -1.24 -2.88
C MET A 109 -20.07 -0.08 -2.27
N GLU A 110 -20.80 -0.30 -1.18
CA GLU A 110 -21.42 0.77 -0.40
C GLU A 110 -20.36 1.73 0.19
N SER A 111 -19.28 1.20 0.75
CA SER A 111 -18.14 2.00 1.22
C SER A 111 -17.51 2.81 0.09
N VAL A 112 -17.33 2.21 -1.10
CA VAL A 112 -16.85 2.91 -2.30
C VAL A 112 -17.78 4.06 -2.67
N SER A 113 -19.09 3.83 -2.77
CA SER A 113 -20.08 4.86 -3.09
C SER A 113 -20.09 5.99 -2.07
N LYS A 114 -20.04 5.66 -0.78
CA LYS A 114 -19.97 6.62 0.33
C LYS A 114 -18.78 7.57 0.19
N TYR A 115 -17.57 7.04 0.02
CA TYR A 115 -16.36 7.87 -0.03
C TYR A 115 -16.15 8.58 -1.37
N LEU A 116 -16.73 8.07 -2.46
CA LEU A 116 -16.80 8.81 -3.72
C LEU A 116 -17.79 9.99 -3.64
N ALA A 117 -18.86 9.91 -2.84
CA ALA A 117 -19.82 11.00 -2.66
C ALA A 117 -19.32 12.14 -1.75
N GLU A 118 -18.33 11.90 -0.89
CA GLU A 118 -17.76 12.96 -0.03
C GLU A 118 -17.16 14.11 -0.85
N PRO A 119 -17.17 15.36 -0.32
CA PRO A 119 -16.46 16.47 -0.94
C PRO A 119 -14.98 16.15 -1.17
N LYS A 120 -14.53 16.45 -2.39
CA LYS A 120 -13.13 16.30 -2.82
C LYS A 120 -12.37 17.60 -2.59
N ILE A 121 -11.06 17.47 -2.39
CA ILE A 121 -10.19 18.63 -2.22
C ILE A 121 -10.01 19.33 -3.58
N GLY A 122 -9.78 18.53 -4.63
CA GLY A 122 -9.76 18.97 -6.01
C GLY A 122 -11.14 19.06 -6.64
N LYS A 123 -11.23 19.79 -7.76
CA LYS A 123 -12.47 19.94 -8.55
C LYS A 123 -12.68 18.80 -9.57
N SER A 124 -11.61 18.10 -9.89
CA SER A 124 -11.60 17.07 -10.94
C SER A 124 -12.20 15.75 -10.42
N PRO A 125 -13.05 15.09 -11.22
CA PRO A 125 -13.72 13.87 -10.78
C PRO A 125 -12.75 12.69 -10.69
N ILE A 126 -12.92 11.86 -9.68
CA ILE A 126 -12.25 10.55 -9.54
C ILE A 126 -13.30 9.45 -9.52
N ARG A 127 -12.93 8.24 -9.92
CA ARG A 127 -13.81 7.07 -9.85
C ARG A 127 -13.05 5.79 -9.55
N PHE A 128 -13.74 4.83 -8.95
CA PHE A 128 -13.22 3.50 -8.67
C PHE A 128 -14.01 2.46 -9.46
N GLU A 129 -13.32 1.73 -10.33
CA GLU A 129 -13.93 0.67 -11.14
C GLU A 129 -13.63 -0.70 -10.54
N TYR A 130 -14.67 -1.49 -10.33
CA TYR A 130 -14.53 -2.86 -9.86
C TYR A 130 -14.19 -3.84 -11.00
N ILE A 131 -13.27 -4.75 -10.74
CA ILE A 131 -12.93 -5.89 -11.60
C ILE A 131 -12.97 -7.16 -10.76
N SER A 132 -13.83 -8.12 -11.14
CA SER A 132 -13.89 -9.46 -10.56
C SER A 132 -13.29 -10.52 -11.51
N ALA A 133 -12.04 -10.29 -11.88
CA ALA A 133 -11.23 -11.16 -12.73
C ALA A 133 -9.75 -11.13 -12.29
N PRO A 134 -8.98 -12.21 -12.51
CA PRO A 134 -7.55 -12.20 -12.26
C PRO A 134 -6.85 -11.11 -13.09
N LEU A 135 -6.03 -10.29 -12.43
CA LEU A 135 -5.13 -9.34 -13.09
C LEU A 135 -3.69 -9.77 -12.90
N THR A 136 -2.85 -9.39 -13.86
CA THR A 136 -1.40 -9.58 -13.74
C THR A 136 -0.84 -8.47 -12.87
N VAL A 137 -0.57 -8.80 -11.61
CA VAL A 137 -0.05 -7.88 -10.60
C VAL A 137 1.15 -8.47 -9.88
N TRP A 138 2.05 -7.61 -9.39
CA TRP A 138 3.18 -8.01 -8.56
C TRP A 138 3.26 -7.15 -7.29
N PRO A 139 3.56 -7.73 -6.11
CA PRO A 139 3.87 -9.14 -5.82
C PRO A 139 2.65 -9.95 -5.34
N VAL A 140 1.43 -9.45 -5.59
CA VAL A 140 0.22 -10.07 -5.07
C VAL A 140 -0.06 -11.42 -5.74
N VAL A 141 -0.46 -12.41 -4.95
CA VAL A 141 -0.83 -13.75 -5.42
C VAL A 141 -2.28 -14.07 -5.10
N ASN A 142 -2.94 -14.80 -6.00
CA ASN A 142 -4.32 -15.28 -5.90
C ASN A 142 -5.42 -14.21 -5.80
N ALA A 143 -5.11 -12.91 -5.85
CA ALA A 143 -6.15 -11.89 -5.93
C ALA A 143 -6.93 -12.02 -7.24
N THR A 144 -8.26 -11.96 -7.13
CA THR A 144 -9.18 -12.02 -8.27
C THR A 144 -10.13 -10.82 -8.31
N GLU A 145 -10.03 -9.93 -7.33
CA GLU A 145 -10.96 -8.82 -7.13
C GLU A 145 -10.17 -7.55 -6.86
N PHE A 146 -10.51 -6.49 -7.58
CA PHE A 146 -9.71 -5.27 -7.64
C PHE A 146 -10.60 -4.03 -7.75
N LEU A 147 -10.19 -2.95 -7.09
CA LEU A 147 -10.68 -1.60 -7.35
C LEU A 147 -9.60 -0.84 -8.14
N VAL A 148 -9.94 -0.36 -9.33
CA VAL A 148 -9.05 0.43 -10.18
C VAL A 148 -9.37 1.90 -9.97
N ALA A 149 -8.42 2.66 -9.43
CA ALA A 149 -8.57 4.09 -9.25
C ALA A 149 -8.21 4.86 -10.52
N ILE A 150 -9.18 5.65 -10.99
CA ILE A 150 -9.10 6.40 -12.24
C ILE A 150 -9.32 7.89 -11.94
N ALA A 151 -8.50 8.71 -12.58
CA ALA A 151 -8.63 10.17 -12.63
C ALA A 151 -8.60 10.64 -14.10
N PRO A 152 -8.85 11.93 -14.40
CA PRO A 152 -8.77 12.45 -15.76
C PRO A 152 -7.37 12.26 -16.37
N ALA A 153 -7.32 12.09 -17.69
CA ALA A 153 -6.07 11.93 -18.45
C ALA A 153 -5.15 13.14 -18.32
N ALA A 154 -5.72 14.35 -18.29
CA ALA A 154 -5.00 15.56 -17.93
C ALA A 154 -4.59 15.48 -16.46
N TYR A 155 -3.28 15.46 -16.22
CA TYR A 155 -2.75 15.35 -14.87
C TYR A 155 -3.22 16.52 -13.99
N ASN A 156 -3.76 16.19 -12.83
CA ASN A 156 -4.08 17.15 -11.78
C ASN A 156 -3.67 16.52 -10.44
N ARG A 157 -2.78 17.18 -9.71
CA ARG A 157 -2.19 16.65 -8.49
C ARG A 157 -3.22 16.43 -7.37
N LEU A 158 -4.20 17.34 -7.24
CA LEU A 158 -5.28 17.22 -6.26
C LEU A 158 -6.16 15.99 -6.56
N SER A 159 -6.44 15.67 -7.83
CA SER A 159 -7.13 14.41 -8.17
C SER A 159 -6.39 13.18 -7.67
N VAL A 160 -5.06 13.17 -7.76
CA VAL A 160 -4.23 12.04 -7.30
C VAL A 160 -4.22 11.93 -5.78
N ILE A 161 -4.21 13.07 -5.08
CA ILE A 161 -4.39 13.15 -3.63
C ILE A 161 -5.79 12.66 -3.24
N ASP A 162 -6.83 13.08 -3.93
CA ASP A 162 -8.21 12.66 -3.68
C ASP A 162 -8.41 11.15 -3.91
N VAL A 163 -7.72 10.56 -4.89
CA VAL A 163 -7.65 9.10 -5.06
C VAL A 163 -7.08 8.46 -3.81
N GLY A 164 -5.93 8.94 -3.32
CA GLY A 164 -5.30 8.45 -2.09
C GLY A 164 -6.24 8.56 -0.89
N ARG A 165 -6.85 9.72 -0.71
CA ARG A 165 -7.75 10.01 0.42
C ARG A 165 -8.99 9.13 0.40
N SER A 166 -9.71 9.11 -0.72
CA SER A 166 -10.99 8.39 -0.81
C SER A 166 -10.79 6.88 -0.74
N LEU A 167 -9.79 6.33 -1.45
CA LEU A 167 -9.55 4.88 -1.47
C LEU A 167 -8.97 4.38 -0.16
N GLN A 168 -8.22 5.20 0.59
CA GLN A 168 -7.73 4.82 1.92
C GLN A 168 -8.87 4.66 2.93
N LYS A 169 -9.93 5.47 2.85
CA LYS A 169 -11.11 5.28 3.70
C LYS A 169 -11.84 3.97 3.37
N VAL A 170 -11.96 3.62 2.09
CA VAL A 170 -12.46 2.29 1.65
C VAL A 170 -11.57 1.17 2.20
N VAL A 171 -10.24 1.34 2.18
CA VAL A 171 -9.30 0.37 2.77
C VAL A 171 -9.57 0.17 4.26
N MET A 172 -9.92 1.22 4.99
CA MET A 172 -10.23 1.11 6.42
C MET A 172 -11.54 0.36 6.68
N ASP A 173 -12.59 0.61 5.90
CA ASP A 173 -13.84 -0.14 5.99
C ASP A 173 -13.64 -1.61 5.59
N ALA A 174 -12.91 -1.88 4.50
CA ALA A 174 -12.53 -3.24 4.11
C ALA A 174 -11.74 -3.96 5.21
N THR A 175 -10.84 -3.25 5.91
CA THR A 175 -10.11 -3.81 7.06
C THR A 175 -11.06 -4.16 8.20
N ARG A 176 -12.07 -3.32 8.48
CA ARG A 176 -13.10 -3.61 9.49
C ARG A 176 -13.93 -4.84 9.15
N MET A 177 -14.22 -5.04 7.87
CA MET A 177 -14.89 -6.22 7.34
C MET A 177 -14.02 -7.50 7.41
N GLY A 178 -12.76 -7.41 7.82
CA GLY A 178 -11.82 -8.55 7.83
C GLY A 178 -11.20 -8.85 6.46
N LEU A 179 -11.43 -8.00 5.46
CA LEU A 179 -10.85 -8.15 4.12
C LEU A 179 -9.38 -7.73 4.12
N GLY A 180 -8.57 -8.49 3.39
CA GLY A 180 -7.21 -8.09 3.05
C GLY A 180 -7.22 -7.08 1.90
N THR A 181 -6.33 -6.10 1.96
CA THR A 181 -6.15 -5.12 0.88
C THR A 181 -4.68 -4.91 0.54
N CYS A 182 -4.37 -4.59 -0.71
CA CYS A 182 -3.02 -4.17 -1.10
C CYS A 182 -3.06 -3.13 -2.21
N TRP A 183 -2.41 -2.00 -1.97
CA TRP A 183 -2.11 -1.00 -2.98
C TRP A 183 -1.08 -1.54 -3.98
N ILE A 184 -1.38 -1.40 -5.26
CA ILE A 184 -0.57 -1.87 -6.39
C ILE A 184 -0.43 -0.68 -7.35
N GLY A 185 0.75 -0.06 -7.33
CA GLY A 185 1.11 1.02 -8.26
C GLY A 185 1.85 0.48 -9.49
N PRO A 186 3.19 0.55 -9.54
CA PRO A 186 3.99 0.18 -10.73
C PRO A 186 3.93 -1.30 -11.12
N GLY A 187 3.41 -2.14 -10.22
CA GLY A 187 3.36 -3.59 -10.39
C GLY A 187 2.11 -4.10 -11.11
N ALA A 188 1.17 -3.23 -11.49
CA ALA A 188 -0.04 -3.63 -12.19
C ALA A 188 0.15 -3.55 -13.71
N ASP A 189 -0.23 -4.61 -14.43
CA ASP A 189 -0.25 -4.57 -15.89
C ASP A 189 -1.44 -3.77 -16.41
N HIS A 190 -1.18 -2.55 -16.88
CA HIS A 190 -2.20 -1.66 -17.43
C HIS A 190 -2.89 -2.25 -18.66
N ALA A 191 -2.25 -3.14 -19.43
CA ALA A 191 -2.88 -3.80 -20.57
C ALA A 191 -4.02 -4.72 -20.11
N SER A 192 -3.74 -5.62 -19.14
CA SER A 192 -4.77 -6.49 -18.55
C SER A 192 -5.94 -5.70 -17.95
N ILE A 193 -5.66 -4.58 -17.28
CA ILE A 193 -6.70 -3.72 -16.68
C ILE A 193 -7.59 -3.12 -17.77
N LYS A 194 -7.01 -2.50 -18.78
CA LYS A 194 -7.76 -1.89 -19.88
C LYS A 194 -8.62 -2.91 -20.61
N GLN A 195 -8.09 -4.12 -20.83
CA GLN A 195 -8.85 -5.23 -21.42
C GLN A 195 -10.07 -5.61 -20.57
N GLN A 196 -9.91 -5.72 -19.24
CA GLN A 196 -11.01 -6.08 -18.32
C GLN A 196 -12.02 -4.96 -18.10
N LEU A 197 -11.61 -3.69 -18.18
CA LEU A 197 -12.52 -2.54 -18.11
C LEU A 197 -13.33 -2.38 -19.40
N GLY A 198 -12.75 -2.71 -20.55
CA GLY A 198 -13.41 -2.58 -21.85
C GLY A 198 -13.94 -1.15 -22.07
N LYS A 199 -15.22 -1.03 -22.43
CA LYS A 199 -15.87 0.28 -22.69
C LYS A 199 -15.96 1.20 -21.47
N ARG A 200 -15.73 0.69 -20.25
CA ARG A 200 -15.69 1.52 -19.02
C ARG A 200 -14.41 2.35 -18.91
N PHE A 201 -13.43 2.14 -19.78
CA PHE A 201 -12.18 2.90 -19.81
C PHE A 201 -11.98 3.56 -21.17
N ASN A 202 -11.81 4.89 -21.17
CA ASN A 202 -11.47 5.68 -22.34
C ASN A 202 -10.01 6.19 -22.20
N PRO A 203 -9.05 5.67 -22.98
CA PRO A 203 -7.64 6.05 -22.90
C PRO A 203 -7.34 7.54 -23.15
N GLU A 204 -8.24 8.28 -23.80
CA GLU A 204 -8.07 9.71 -24.06
C GLU A 204 -8.53 10.57 -22.88
N LYS A 205 -9.42 10.04 -22.03
CA LYS A 205 -10.04 10.76 -20.92
C LYS A 205 -9.64 10.25 -19.56
N ASP A 206 -9.17 9.01 -19.47
CA ASP A 206 -8.92 8.31 -18.22
C ASP A 206 -7.43 7.99 -18.03
N HIS A 207 -6.97 8.16 -16.80
CA HIS A 207 -5.66 7.71 -16.34
C HIS A 207 -5.81 6.78 -15.14
N ILE A 208 -5.21 5.59 -15.22
CA ILE A 208 -5.14 4.65 -14.10
C ILE A 208 -4.08 5.14 -13.13
N ILE A 209 -4.50 5.53 -11.93
CA ILE A 209 -3.61 6.05 -10.87
C ILE A 209 -2.98 4.91 -10.08
N CYS A 210 -3.81 3.97 -9.63
CA CYS A 210 -3.37 2.79 -8.89
C CYS A 210 -4.48 1.72 -8.89
N VAL A 211 -4.13 0.54 -8.40
CA VAL A 211 -5.05 -0.58 -8.23
C VAL A 211 -5.00 -1.05 -6.78
N LEU A 212 -6.15 -1.36 -6.19
CA LEU A 212 -6.26 -2.00 -4.90
C LEU A 212 -6.70 -3.45 -5.11
N GLY A 213 -5.86 -4.42 -4.77
CA GLY A 213 -6.30 -5.81 -4.64
C GLY A 213 -7.10 -5.98 -3.35
N VAL A 214 -8.26 -6.65 -3.44
CA VAL A 214 -9.16 -6.91 -2.31
C VAL A 214 -9.60 -8.38 -2.30
N GLY A 215 -9.83 -8.93 -1.11
CA GLY A 215 -10.28 -10.31 -0.94
C GLY A 215 -9.92 -10.84 0.44
N TYR A 216 -10.24 -12.11 0.70
CA TYR A 216 -9.88 -12.72 1.98
C TYR A 216 -8.38 -13.05 2.04
N LYS A 217 -7.73 -12.71 3.15
CA LYS A 217 -6.34 -13.08 3.40
C LYS A 217 -6.20 -14.60 3.50
N SER A 218 -5.19 -15.12 2.83
CA SER A 218 -4.78 -16.53 2.95
C SER A 218 -3.86 -16.72 4.15
N ASN A 219 -4.08 -17.79 4.90
CA ASN A 219 -3.20 -18.29 5.95
C ASN A 219 -1.88 -18.79 5.35
N TYR A 220 -1.93 -19.31 4.13
CA TYR A 220 -0.72 -19.68 3.39
C TYR A 220 -0.09 -18.46 2.71
N ILE A 221 1.17 -18.17 3.05
CA ILE A 221 1.96 -17.09 2.46
C ILE A 221 3.26 -17.69 1.89
N PRO A 222 3.48 -17.61 0.57
CA PRO A 222 4.69 -18.13 -0.07
C PRO A 222 5.97 -17.55 0.50
N LEU A 223 7.08 -18.28 0.43
CA LEU A 223 8.36 -17.87 1.01
C LEU A 223 8.79 -16.47 0.56
N PHE A 224 8.74 -16.21 -0.75
CA PHE A 224 9.10 -14.90 -1.30
C PHE A 224 8.23 -13.78 -0.72
N ILE A 225 6.92 -14.01 -0.61
CA ILE A 225 5.97 -13.02 -0.09
C ILE A 225 6.17 -12.79 1.41
N ARG A 226 6.52 -13.82 2.20
CA ARG A 226 6.86 -13.65 3.62
C ARG A 226 8.07 -12.73 3.78
N ILE A 227 9.14 -12.97 3.02
CA ILE A 227 10.36 -12.14 3.05
C ILE A 227 10.03 -10.72 2.60
N PHE A 228 9.32 -10.56 1.49
CA PHE A 228 8.93 -9.26 0.96
C PHE A 228 8.06 -8.47 1.95
N ASN A 229 7.07 -9.13 2.56
CA ASN A 229 6.21 -8.51 3.57
C ASN A 229 7.03 -8.04 4.77
N ARG A 230 7.96 -8.86 5.27
CA ARG A 230 8.84 -8.48 6.38
C ARG A 230 9.63 -7.22 6.04
N GLN A 231 10.32 -7.19 4.91
CA GLN A 231 11.09 -6.01 4.48
C GLN A 231 10.24 -4.74 4.34
N MET A 232 9.00 -4.87 3.89
CA MET A 232 8.08 -3.73 3.69
C MET A 232 7.33 -3.30 4.96
N SER A 233 7.37 -4.09 6.05
CA SER A 233 6.61 -3.84 7.29
C SER A 233 7.49 -3.49 8.49
N THR A 234 8.76 -3.88 8.51
CA THR A 234 9.62 -3.72 9.70
C THR A 234 10.18 -2.31 9.88
N ASN A 235 10.25 -1.49 8.83
CA ASN A 235 11.01 -0.24 8.87
C ASN A 235 10.09 0.96 8.65
N ARG A 236 9.45 1.47 9.70
CA ARG A 236 8.79 2.79 9.66
C ARG A 236 9.75 3.85 10.17
N LEU A 237 9.71 5.03 9.56
CA LEU A 237 10.47 6.17 10.04
C LEU A 237 9.91 6.58 11.42
N PRO A 238 10.76 6.99 12.37
CA PRO A 238 10.28 7.57 13.62
C PRO A 238 9.49 8.85 13.36
N LEU A 239 8.62 9.24 14.29
CA LEU A 239 7.81 10.46 14.16
C LEU A 239 8.67 11.72 13.97
N SER A 240 9.87 11.74 14.56
CA SER A 240 10.85 12.83 14.44
C SER A 240 11.38 13.04 13.02
N GLU A 241 11.25 12.05 12.13
CA GLU A 241 11.61 12.17 10.72
C GLU A 241 10.40 12.44 9.83
N LEU A 242 9.19 12.53 10.40
CA LEU A 242 7.91 12.61 9.71
C LEU A 242 7.17 13.91 10.00
N PHE A 243 7.29 14.41 11.23
CA PHE A 243 6.64 15.62 11.74
C PHE A 243 7.69 16.63 12.20
N PHE A 244 7.54 17.88 11.77
CA PHE A 244 8.52 18.95 11.97
C PHE A 244 7.87 20.22 12.53
N ALA A 245 8.67 21.03 13.22
CA ALA A 245 8.28 22.36 13.69
C ALA A 245 8.47 23.44 12.61
N ASP A 246 9.12 23.10 11.49
CA ASP A 246 9.42 24.01 10.38
C ASP A 246 9.23 23.33 9.01
N SER A 247 9.00 24.13 7.98
CA SER A 247 8.77 23.68 6.60
C SER A 247 10.03 23.25 5.85
N THR A 248 11.22 23.44 6.44
CA THR A 248 12.51 22.98 5.87
C THR A 248 12.91 21.59 6.37
N PHE A 249 12.11 21.01 7.28
CA PHE A 249 12.30 19.67 7.85
C PHE A 249 13.61 19.51 8.61
N THR A 250 14.01 20.55 9.32
CA THR A 250 15.27 20.55 10.09
C THR A 250 15.04 20.26 11.56
N THR A 251 13.92 20.73 12.12
CA THR A 251 13.59 20.63 13.54
C THR A 251 12.42 19.68 13.73
N PRO A 252 12.64 18.48 14.30
CA PRO A 252 11.55 17.57 14.63
C PRO A 252 10.50 18.22 15.53
N LEU A 253 9.23 17.88 15.30
CA LEU A 253 8.14 18.32 16.16
C LEU A 253 8.16 17.52 17.47
N ASP A 254 8.16 18.21 18.61
CA ASP A 254 7.86 17.57 19.89
C ASP A 254 6.35 17.30 19.98
N VAL A 255 5.94 16.11 19.56
CA VAL A 255 4.52 15.71 19.51
C VAL A 255 3.88 15.56 20.89
N ASP A 256 4.67 15.51 21.96
CA ASP A 256 4.20 15.37 23.34
C ASP A 256 4.08 16.73 24.06
N ALA A 257 4.61 17.81 23.46
CA ALA A 257 4.46 19.17 23.96
C ALA A 257 3.09 19.77 23.61
N THR A 258 2.62 20.72 24.43
CA THR A 258 1.44 21.54 24.10
C THR A 258 1.78 22.53 22.98
N PRO A 259 0.92 22.73 21.97
CA PRO A 259 -0.42 22.16 21.79
C PRO A 259 -0.48 20.83 21.01
N PHE A 260 0.65 20.28 20.59
CA PHE A 260 0.72 19.12 19.69
C PHE A 260 0.22 17.81 20.32
N ASN A 261 0.37 17.66 21.63
CA ASN A 261 -0.09 16.50 22.39
C ASN A 261 -1.60 16.22 22.26
N SER A 262 -2.42 17.21 21.91
CA SER A 262 -3.86 17.01 21.69
C SER A 262 -4.18 16.10 20.49
N PHE A 263 -3.24 15.94 19.55
CA PHE A 263 -3.41 15.08 18.37
C PHE A 263 -3.01 13.62 18.65
N GLY A 264 -2.29 13.34 19.74
CA GLY A 264 -2.01 12.00 20.25
C GLY A 264 -1.72 10.93 19.19
N ARG A 265 -2.56 9.89 19.11
CA ARG A 265 -2.38 8.76 18.18
C ARG A 265 -2.59 9.11 16.70
N ASN A 266 -2.96 10.34 16.36
CA ASN A 266 -3.07 10.78 14.97
C ASN A 266 -1.70 10.74 14.26
N TYR A 267 -0.62 11.06 15.00
CA TYR A 267 0.76 10.92 14.51
C TYR A 267 1.11 9.46 14.20
N GLU A 268 0.74 8.53 15.09
CA GLU A 268 0.96 7.09 14.92
C GLU A 268 0.30 6.57 13.64
N ILE A 269 -0.97 6.87 13.40
CA ILE A 269 -1.67 6.31 12.24
C ILE A 269 -1.15 6.86 10.90
N CYS A 270 -0.58 8.07 10.88
CA CYS A 270 0.15 8.59 9.74
C CYS A 270 1.47 7.82 9.51
N GLN A 271 2.23 7.53 10.57
CA GLN A 271 3.44 6.71 10.52
C GLN A 271 3.17 5.31 9.93
N TRP A 272 2.03 4.70 10.27
CA TRP A 272 1.67 3.36 9.80
C TRP A 272 0.95 3.31 8.44
N SER A 273 0.72 4.47 7.83
CA SER A 273 0.13 4.60 6.49
C SER A 273 0.87 3.78 5.44
N PRO A 274 0.16 3.09 4.52
CA PRO A 274 0.80 2.48 3.37
C PRO A 274 1.40 3.55 2.43
N SER A 275 2.52 3.21 1.80
CA SER A 275 3.14 4.01 0.74
C SER A 275 3.88 3.08 -0.23
N SER A 276 4.08 3.53 -1.47
CA SER A 276 4.77 2.75 -2.51
C SER A 276 6.15 2.33 -2.01
N TYR A 277 6.44 1.02 -2.05
CA TYR A 277 7.68 0.42 -1.52
C TYR A 277 8.05 0.86 -0.09
N ASN A 278 7.06 1.24 0.73
CA ASN A 278 7.27 1.78 2.08
C ASN A 278 8.15 3.05 2.11
N GLY A 279 8.13 3.84 1.03
CA GLY A 279 8.96 5.03 0.87
C GLY A 279 8.62 6.18 1.83
N GLN A 280 7.42 6.17 2.44
CA GLN A 280 6.94 7.17 3.41
C GLN A 280 7.26 8.59 2.92
N THR A 281 6.74 8.97 1.76
CA THR A 281 7.15 10.19 1.02
C THR A 281 6.45 11.46 1.47
N THR A 282 5.62 11.40 2.51
CA THR A 282 4.87 12.54 3.06
C THR A 282 5.55 13.04 4.32
N ARG A 283 5.57 14.36 4.51
CA ARG A 283 5.99 15.04 5.74
C ARG A 283 4.93 16.02 6.18
N CYS A 284 4.94 16.36 7.46
CA CYS A 284 4.05 17.35 8.03
C CYS A 284 4.87 18.38 8.82
N ALA A 285 4.57 19.67 8.65
CA ALA A 285 5.11 20.75 9.45
C ALA A 285 3.99 21.45 10.23
N ALA A 286 4.19 21.68 11.52
CA ALA A 286 3.29 22.51 12.31
C ALA A 286 3.51 23.99 11.98
N VAL A 287 2.42 24.73 11.77
CA VAL A 287 2.45 26.18 11.61
C VAL A 287 1.93 26.79 12.90
N THR A 288 2.77 27.59 13.56
CA THR A 288 2.42 28.29 14.79
C THR A 288 2.39 29.80 14.57
N ASP A 289 1.67 30.51 15.43
CA ASP A 289 1.74 31.97 15.52
C ASP A 289 2.93 32.43 16.37
N GLU A 290 3.16 33.75 16.46
CA GLU A 290 4.26 34.33 17.25
C GLU A 290 4.18 33.98 18.75
N LYS A 291 3.01 33.57 19.25
CA LYS A 291 2.78 33.17 20.63
C LYS A 291 2.89 31.66 20.83
N GLY A 292 3.24 30.91 19.78
CA GLY A 292 3.34 29.45 19.81
C GLY A 292 2.01 28.71 19.70
N ALA A 293 0.90 29.40 19.40
CA ALA A 293 -0.38 28.75 19.19
C ALA A 293 -0.42 28.09 17.80
N LEU A 294 -0.91 26.84 17.73
CA LEU A 294 -1.05 26.11 16.47
C LEU A 294 -2.12 26.76 15.57
N LYS A 295 -1.76 27.04 14.32
CA LYS A 295 -2.65 27.55 13.26
C LYS A 295 -3.06 26.47 12.27
N SER A 296 -2.14 25.58 11.90
CA SER A 296 -2.39 24.51 10.94
C SER A 296 -1.27 23.47 10.97
N PHE A 297 -1.54 22.34 10.32
CA PHE A 297 -0.52 21.39 9.90
C PHE A 297 -0.41 21.40 8.38
N ASP A 298 0.77 21.72 7.86
CA ASP A 298 1.06 21.70 6.44
C ASP A 298 1.61 20.33 6.04
N PHE A 299 1.07 19.74 4.98
CA PHE A 299 1.45 18.44 4.45
C PHE A 299 2.20 18.62 3.13
N TYR A 300 3.32 17.92 3.02
CA TYR A 300 4.27 18.04 1.92
C TYR A 300 4.64 16.69 1.33
N ALA A 301 4.97 16.69 0.04
CA ALA A 301 5.71 15.62 -0.60
C ALA A 301 7.23 15.86 -0.49
N ALA A 302 7.95 14.90 0.08
CA ALA A 302 9.41 14.91 0.18
C ALA A 302 10.13 14.35 -1.07
N THR A 303 9.39 13.91 -2.08
CA THR A 303 9.96 13.34 -3.31
C THR A 303 9.24 13.86 -4.55
N ALA A 304 9.94 13.92 -5.68
CA ALA A 304 9.41 14.40 -6.95
C ALA A 304 8.50 13.38 -7.67
N SER A 305 8.05 12.30 -7.00
CA SER A 305 7.20 11.32 -7.65
C SER A 305 5.85 11.93 -8.02
N GLN A 306 5.57 11.96 -9.32
CA GLN A 306 4.33 12.53 -9.87
C GLN A 306 3.06 11.82 -9.34
N TYR A 307 3.11 10.51 -9.07
CA TYR A 307 1.94 9.74 -8.64
C TYR A 307 2.09 9.16 -7.23
N TYR A 308 3.23 8.58 -6.86
CA TYR A 308 3.34 7.89 -5.58
C TYR A 308 3.33 8.84 -4.39
N ALA A 309 3.96 10.01 -4.52
CA ALA A 309 3.98 10.99 -3.45
C ALA A 309 2.59 11.59 -3.19
N PRO A 310 1.83 12.08 -4.20
CA PRO A 310 0.49 12.59 -3.94
C PRO A 310 -0.51 11.51 -3.51
N VAL A 311 -0.40 10.26 -4.00
CA VAL A 311 -1.23 9.15 -3.46
C VAL A 311 -0.91 8.92 -1.98
N ALA A 312 0.37 8.85 -1.60
CA ALA A 312 0.78 8.68 -0.20
C ALA A 312 0.30 9.84 0.69
N LEU A 313 0.33 11.07 0.17
CA LEU A 313 -0.19 12.24 0.87
C LEU A 313 -1.71 12.19 1.05
N GLY A 314 -2.46 11.75 0.03
CA GLY A 314 -3.89 11.48 0.15
C GLY A 314 -4.20 10.44 1.22
N ILE A 315 -3.42 9.36 1.28
CA ILE A 315 -3.53 8.32 2.33
C ILE A 315 -3.31 8.95 3.72
N TRP A 316 -2.30 9.81 3.87
CA TRP A 316 -2.07 10.56 5.10
C TRP A 316 -3.25 11.48 5.44
N ALA A 317 -3.79 12.20 4.47
CA ALA A 317 -4.94 13.09 4.67
C ALA A 317 -6.17 12.31 5.17
N ALA A 318 -6.44 11.12 4.61
CA ALA A 318 -7.52 10.26 5.08
C ALA A 318 -7.29 9.79 6.52
N ASN A 319 -6.08 9.30 6.83
CA ASN A 319 -5.76 8.85 8.18
C ASN A 319 -5.87 9.99 9.19
N TRP A 320 -5.28 11.15 8.88
CA TRP A 320 -5.31 12.34 9.72
C TRP A 320 -6.72 12.82 10.01
N GLU A 321 -7.56 12.93 8.98
CA GLU A 321 -8.95 13.37 9.11
C GLU A 321 -9.80 12.39 9.93
N MET A 322 -9.69 11.09 9.65
CA MET A 322 -10.41 10.08 10.43
C MET A 322 -9.93 10.07 11.89
N GLY A 323 -8.63 10.21 12.13
CA GLY A 323 -8.05 10.26 13.47
C GLY A 323 -8.48 11.50 14.26
N CYS A 324 -8.45 12.68 13.64
CA CYS A 324 -9.02 13.90 14.21
C CYS A 324 -10.50 13.70 14.58
N ALA A 325 -11.31 13.17 13.66
CA ALA A 325 -12.71 12.88 13.93
C ALA A 325 -12.91 11.90 15.11
N ALA A 326 -12.07 10.87 15.22
CA ALA A 326 -12.11 9.92 16.34
C ALA A 326 -11.69 10.53 17.69
N LEU A 327 -10.87 11.59 17.68
CA LEU A 327 -10.52 12.39 18.86
C LEU A 327 -11.52 13.51 19.16
N GLY A 328 -12.56 13.68 18.31
CA GLY A 328 -13.49 14.81 18.41
C GLY A 328 -12.88 16.15 17.98
N LEU A 329 -11.73 16.14 17.31
CA LEU A 329 -11.07 17.33 16.77
C LEU A 329 -11.71 17.68 15.43
N GLN A 330 -12.34 18.86 15.37
CA GLN A 330 -12.87 19.41 14.14
C GLN A 330 -11.74 20.01 13.30
N GLY A 331 -11.91 19.97 11.99
CA GLY A 331 -10.99 20.62 11.06
C GLY A 331 -11.28 20.26 9.62
N HIS A 332 -10.50 20.85 8.71
CA HIS A 332 -10.65 20.61 7.28
C HIS A 332 -9.34 20.86 6.53
N PHE A 333 -9.22 20.23 5.36
CA PHE A 333 -8.11 20.49 4.44
C PHE A 333 -8.39 21.67 3.53
N THR A 334 -7.39 22.53 3.36
CA THR A 334 -7.37 23.65 2.42
C THR A 334 -6.13 23.58 1.53
N VAL A 335 -6.18 24.30 0.41
CA VAL A 335 -5.06 24.48 -0.51
C VAL A 335 -4.74 25.98 -0.58
N ARG A 336 -3.45 26.33 -0.59
CA ARG A 336 -3.02 27.72 -0.77
C ARG A 336 -3.32 28.18 -2.19
N THR A 337 -3.67 29.45 -2.33
CA THR A 337 -3.97 30.08 -3.63
C THR A 337 -2.72 30.57 -4.38
N GLU A 338 -1.56 30.59 -3.72
CA GLU A 338 -0.30 31.09 -4.29
C GLU A 338 0.38 30.09 -5.22
N GLU A 339 1.31 30.58 -6.06
CA GLU A 339 1.94 29.85 -7.17
C GLU A 339 2.51 28.49 -6.76
N GLU A 340 2.28 27.48 -7.61
CA GLU A 340 2.80 26.12 -7.43
C GLU A 340 4.34 26.13 -7.42
N ASN A 341 4.95 26.14 -6.23
CA ASN A 341 6.37 25.85 -6.12
C ASN A 341 6.59 24.34 -6.32
N GLU A 342 7.19 23.97 -7.45
CA GLU A 342 7.54 22.58 -7.75
C GLU A 342 8.79 22.08 -7.02
N ALA A 343 9.51 22.97 -6.31
CA ALA A 343 10.68 22.59 -5.52
C ALA A 343 10.32 21.65 -4.37
N LEU A 344 11.28 20.80 -4.00
CA LEU A 344 11.14 19.94 -2.83
C LEU A 344 11.66 20.66 -1.57
N PRO A 345 10.99 20.47 -0.42
CA PRO A 345 9.75 19.72 -0.25
C PRO A 345 8.53 20.46 -0.83
N ARG A 346 7.69 19.74 -1.58
CA ARG A 346 6.54 20.35 -2.28
C ARG A 346 5.34 20.40 -1.35
N TYR A 347 4.84 21.60 -1.07
CA TYR A 347 3.59 21.81 -0.35
C TYR A 347 2.40 21.23 -1.13
N ASP A 348 1.45 20.63 -0.42
CA ASP A 348 0.23 20.09 -1.02
C ASP A 348 -1.05 20.59 -0.33
N LEU A 349 -1.17 20.42 1.00
CA LEU A 349 -2.40 20.73 1.76
C LEU A 349 -2.08 21.30 3.14
N SER A 350 -3.02 22.07 3.71
CA SER A 350 -3.00 22.47 5.13
C SER A 350 -4.24 21.92 5.84
N TRP A 351 -4.08 21.35 7.03
CA TRP A 351 -5.18 21.03 7.95
C TRP A 351 -5.34 22.18 8.95
N HIS A 352 -6.54 22.75 9.04
CA HIS A 352 -6.91 23.80 10.00
C HIS A 352 -7.85 23.29 11.08
#